data_AF-A0A8B6XSC4-F1
#
_entry.id   AF-A0A8B6XSC4-F1
#
_cell.length_a   1.000
_cell.length_b   1.000
_cell.length_c   1.000
_cell.angle_alpha   90.00
_cell.angle_beta   90.00
_cell.angle_gamma   90.00
#
_symmetry.space_group_name_H-M   'P 1'
#
loop_
_entity.id
_entity.type
_entity.pdbx_description
1 polymer ?
#
loop_
_entity_poly.entity_id
_entity_poly.type
_entity_poly.pdbx_seq_one_letter_code
_entity_poly.pdbx_strand_id
1 'polypeptide(L)'
;MSRLMKTIHFLSKNSVLFKNDLRVLQGLSLVCGRNYALKYVDPTRYNIDHVKVIKDEDPLAVNIIEKHGKAWHICEEGRNASIAHTVSGDFDLNNGLLREMSLYFADIINQEELESRKSPLGSIVPIKNGDHFLYFLVIRENWWDRGAYRPMRESLEALRVHALNNNVKTIAIGRLGSQNDGLDFGVIIKDIKKIFYDSGITLIIYPRRT
;
A
#
# COMPACT_ATOMS: atom_id res chain seq x y z
N MET A 1 -13.65 1.35 62.40
CA MET A 1 -14.29 2.67 62.13
C MET A 1 -14.84 2.60 60.71
N SER A 2 -16.10 2.17 60.50
CA SER A 2 -17.30 3.04 60.45
C SER A 2 -17.12 4.18 59.42
N ARG A 3 -17.98 4.44 58.45
CA ARG A 3 -19.45 4.31 58.33
C ARG A 3 -19.78 4.64 56.84
N LEU A 4 -20.57 3.84 56.11
CA LEU A 4 -21.99 4.06 55.75
C LEU A 4 -22.23 5.30 54.85
N MET A 5 -23.11 5.39 53.86
CA MET A 5 -24.14 4.58 53.18
C MET A 5 -24.74 5.59 52.15
N LYS A 6 -25.34 5.26 51.00
CA LYS A 6 -26.73 4.79 50.89
C LYS A 6 -27.06 4.42 49.45
N THR A 7 -27.70 3.27 49.36
CA THR A 7 -28.59 2.69 48.36
C THR A 7 -29.79 3.57 48.03
N ILE A 8 -30.30 3.53 46.78
CA ILE A 8 -31.74 3.48 46.49
C ILE A 8 -31.98 2.49 45.33
N HIS A 9 -32.82 1.49 45.60
CA HIS A 9 -33.46 0.57 44.66
C HIS A 9 -34.77 1.18 44.17
N PHE A 10 -35.18 0.91 42.93
CA PHE A 10 -36.60 0.64 42.64
C PHE A 10 -36.76 -0.36 41.49
N LEU A 11 -37.67 -1.32 41.71
CA LEU A 11 -38.04 -2.45 40.88
C LEU A 11 -39.09 -2.07 39.82
N SER A 12 -39.20 -2.86 38.75
CA SER A 12 -40.42 -3.63 38.40
C SER A 12 -40.74 -3.72 36.90
N LYS A 13 -40.62 -4.95 36.38
CA LYS A 13 -41.53 -5.74 35.52
C LYS A 13 -42.33 -5.11 34.36
N ASN A 14 -42.28 -5.84 33.22
CA ASN A 14 -43.37 -6.29 32.31
C ASN A 14 -42.98 -6.06 30.83
N SER A 15 -42.69 -7.08 30.01
CA SER A 15 -43.49 -8.19 29.49
C SER A 15 -44.39 -7.82 28.29
N VAL A 16 -44.04 -8.42 27.13
CA VAL A 16 -44.89 -8.86 25.99
C VAL A 16 -45.61 -7.81 25.14
N LEU A 17 -45.33 -7.79 23.83
CA LEU A 17 -46.33 -8.04 22.76
C LEU A 17 -45.72 -7.98 21.35
N PHE A 18 -45.59 -9.15 20.74
CA PHE A 18 -45.64 -9.33 19.28
C PHE A 18 -47.07 -9.03 18.81
N LYS A 19 -47.24 -8.33 17.67
CA LYS A 19 -48.39 -8.52 16.77
C LYS A 19 -48.08 -7.97 15.37
N ASN A 20 -48.20 -8.88 14.41
CA ASN A 20 -48.29 -8.66 12.98
C ASN A 20 -49.44 -7.70 12.63
N ASP A 21 -49.34 -6.95 11.53
CA ASP A 21 -50.42 -6.96 10.53
C ASP A 21 -50.00 -6.38 9.17
N LEU A 22 -50.53 -7.02 8.14
CA LEU A 22 -50.23 -6.89 6.72
C LEU A 22 -51.57 -6.65 6.01
N ARG A 23 -51.54 -5.86 4.91
CA ARG A 23 -52.63 -5.55 3.92
C ARG A 23 -53.45 -4.28 4.27
N VAL A 24 -53.90 -3.41 3.35
CA VAL A 24 -54.55 -3.56 2.02
C VAL A 24 -54.39 -2.21 1.25
N LEU A 25 -53.70 -2.14 0.10
CA LEU A 25 -54.17 -1.94 -1.30
C LEU A 25 -55.35 -0.97 -1.60
N GLN A 26 -55.17 -0.01 -2.53
CA GLN A 26 -55.82 0.12 -3.87
C GLN A 26 -55.96 1.59 -4.38
N GLY A 27 -55.63 1.83 -5.66
CA GLY A 27 -56.12 2.99 -6.44
C GLY A 27 -55.33 3.44 -7.69
N LEU A 28 -55.55 2.80 -8.86
CA LEU A 28 -55.62 3.26 -10.28
C LEU A 28 -54.61 4.34 -10.80
N SER A 29 -53.91 4.24 -11.96
CA SER A 29 -54.37 4.02 -13.35
C SER A 29 -53.17 3.90 -14.34
N LEU A 30 -53.39 3.19 -15.46
CA LEU A 30 -52.59 2.90 -16.68
C LEU A 30 -51.96 4.15 -17.39
N VAL A 31 -50.96 4.16 -18.28
CA VAL A 31 -49.99 3.22 -18.92
C VAL A 31 -48.95 4.09 -19.67
N CYS A 32 -47.65 3.77 -19.63
CA CYS A 32 -46.71 3.71 -20.79
C CYS A 32 -45.34 3.20 -20.32
N GLY A 33 -44.80 2.21 -21.04
CA GLY A 33 -43.91 1.19 -20.48
C GLY A 33 -42.41 1.43 -20.60
N ARG A 34 -41.68 0.69 -19.76
CA ARG A 34 -40.35 0.10 -20.02
C ARG A 34 -40.22 -1.13 -19.13
N ASN A 35 -40.09 -2.30 -19.76
CA ASN A 35 -39.90 -3.58 -19.11
C ASN A 35 -38.55 -3.63 -18.40
N TYR A 36 -38.56 -3.70 -17.08
CA TYR A 36 -37.43 -4.21 -16.30
C TYR A 36 -37.88 -5.55 -15.69
N ALA A 37 -37.34 -6.65 -16.20
CA ALA A 37 -37.55 -7.96 -15.60
C ALA A 37 -36.97 -7.95 -14.18
N LEU A 38 -37.86 -8.01 -13.18
CA LEU A 38 -37.49 -8.24 -11.79
C LEU A 38 -36.87 -9.64 -11.68
N LYS A 39 -35.54 -9.70 -11.52
CA LYS A 39 -34.86 -10.95 -11.16
C LYS A 39 -35.28 -11.33 -9.74
N TYR A 40 -35.95 -12.46 -9.61
CA TYR A 40 -36.25 -13.09 -8.33
C TYR A 40 -34.92 -13.42 -7.62
N VAL A 41 -34.68 -12.85 -6.44
CA VAL A 41 -33.54 -13.18 -5.59
C VAL A 41 -34.01 -14.15 -4.53
N ASP A 42 -33.49 -15.37 -4.55
CA ASP A 42 -33.77 -16.41 -3.55
C ASP A 42 -33.28 -15.97 -2.16
N PRO A 43 -34.19 -15.75 -1.19
CA PRO A 43 -33.84 -15.22 0.13
C PRO A 43 -33.27 -16.29 1.08
N THR A 44 -33.13 -17.56 0.65
CA THR A 44 -32.67 -18.65 1.53
C THR A 44 -31.21 -19.05 1.35
N ARG A 45 -30.45 -18.38 0.47
CA ARG A 45 -29.17 -18.96 0.03
C ARG A 45 -28.00 -18.85 1.00
N TYR A 46 -27.92 -17.87 1.91
CA TYR A 46 -26.82 -17.85 2.91
C TYR A 46 -27.23 -17.13 4.20
N ASN A 47 -27.82 -17.89 5.13
CA ASN A 47 -27.77 -17.54 6.54
C ASN A 47 -26.45 -18.12 7.10
N ILE A 48 -25.49 -17.28 7.48
CA ILE A 48 -24.26 -17.71 8.15
C ILE A 48 -24.25 -17.11 9.56
N ASP A 49 -25.13 -17.66 10.40
CA ASP A 49 -24.98 -17.53 11.83
C ASP A 49 -23.72 -18.31 12.24
N HIS A 50 -22.73 -17.59 12.78
CA HIS A 50 -21.41 -18.06 13.23
C HIS A 50 -20.27 -18.09 12.19
N VAL A 51 -19.97 -16.94 11.57
CA VAL A 51 -18.57 -16.68 11.18
C VAL A 51 -17.82 -16.15 12.41
N LYS A 52 -17.09 -17.02 13.11
CA LYS A 52 -15.93 -16.54 13.89
C LYS A 52 -14.89 -16.12 12.86
N VAL A 53 -14.79 -14.82 12.60
CA VAL A 53 -13.63 -14.25 11.90
C VAL A 53 -12.43 -14.46 12.83
N ILE A 54 -11.69 -15.54 12.58
CA ILE A 54 -10.31 -15.62 13.04
C ILE A 54 -9.62 -14.49 12.28
N LYS A 55 -9.08 -13.50 13.00
CA LYS A 55 -8.15 -12.56 12.38
C LYS A 55 -6.98 -13.42 11.92
N ASP A 56 -6.85 -13.65 10.63
CA ASP A 56 -5.61 -14.20 10.08
C ASP A 56 -4.50 -13.24 10.51
N GLU A 57 -3.74 -13.60 11.54
CA GLU A 57 -2.46 -12.96 11.80
C GLU A 57 -1.61 -13.26 10.58
N ASP A 58 -1.42 -12.23 9.73
CA ASP A 58 -0.71 -12.32 8.44
C ASP A 58 0.65 -13.03 8.69
N PRO A 59 0.84 -14.28 8.23
CA PRO A 59 2.06 -15.04 8.50
C PRO A 59 3.29 -14.42 7.83
N LEU A 60 3.11 -13.36 7.04
CA LEU A 60 4.16 -12.55 6.44
C LEU A 60 4.23 -11.15 7.06
N ALA A 61 4.24 -11.05 8.39
CA ALA A 61 4.26 -9.78 9.12
C ALA A 61 5.56 -8.98 8.89
N VAL A 62 5.61 -8.24 7.78
CA VAL A 62 6.61 -7.19 7.52
C VAL A 62 6.18 -5.93 8.26
N ASN A 63 7.13 -5.27 8.95
CA ASN A 63 6.84 -4.00 9.61
C ASN A 63 6.64 -2.89 8.57
N ILE A 64 5.39 -2.55 8.29
CA ILE A 64 5.01 -1.51 7.33
C ILE A 64 4.39 -0.34 8.08
N ILE A 65 4.96 0.85 7.88
CA ILE A 65 4.44 2.12 8.38
C ILE A 65 3.90 2.89 7.18
N GLU A 66 2.57 3.03 7.09
CA GLU A 66 1.96 3.88 6.07
C GLU A 66 2.01 5.35 6.49
N LYS A 67 2.50 6.23 5.60
CA LYS A 67 2.48 7.68 5.78
C LYS A 67 1.68 8.34 4.67
N HIS A 68 1.00 9.43 5.03
CA HIS A 68 0.28 10.27 4.08
C HIS A 68 1.04 11.57 3.85
N GLY A 69 1.21 11.94 2.58
CA GLY A 69 1.94 13.13 2.19
C GLY A 69 1.94 13.33 0.69
N LYS A 70 2.59 14.40 0.26
CA LYS A 70 2.94 14.61 -1.15
C LYS A 70 4.14 13.73 -1.49
N ALA A 71 4.29 13.36 -2.76
CA ALA A 71 5.33 12.40 -3.18
C ALA A 71 6.74 12.83 -2.75
N TRP A 72 7.07 14.12 -2.82
CA TRP A 72 8.39 14.64 -2.46
C TRP A 72 8.72 14.57 -0.96
N HIS A 73 7.74 14.37 -0.06
CA HIS A 73 8.03 14.16 1.35
C HIS A 73 8.86 12.89 1.59
N ILE A 74 8.90 11.96 0.62
CA ILE A 74 9.81 10.81 0.70
C ILE A 74 11.28 11.23 0.74
N CYS A 75 11.65 12.35 0.11
CA CYS A 75 13.03 12.84 0.10
C CYS A 75 13.48 13.25 1.52
N GLU A 76 12.56 13.76 2.33
CA GLU A 76 12.83 14.15 3.72
C GLU A 76 13.15 12.94 4.61
N GLU A 77 12.61 11.76 4.28
CA GLU A 77 12.93 10.50 4.98
C GLU A 77 14.40 10.11 4.82
N GLY A 78 15.09 10.64 3.79
CA GLY A 78 16.51 10.37 3.51
C GLY A 78 17.47 10.75 4.63
N ARG A 79 17.00 11.52 5.63
CA ARG A 79 17.77 11.84 6.84
C ARG A 79 17.78 10.72 7.89
N ASN A 80 16.77 9.85 7.87
CA ASN A 80 16.54 8.83 8.91
C ASN A 80 16.33 7.42 8.34
N ALA A 81 16.20 7.29 7.03
CA ALA A 81 15.95 6.03 6.33
C ALA A 81 16.61 6.04 4.95
N SER A 82 16.88 4.85 4.44
CA SER A 82 17.20 4.69 3.02
C SER A 82 15.94 4.92 2.17
N ILE A 83 16.09 5.37 0.93
CA ILE A 83 14.98 5.61 0.01
C ILE A 83 15.11 4.67 -1.18
N ALA A 84 14.01 4.11 -1.68
CA ALA A 84 14.00 3.38 -2.95
C ALA A 84 13.01 3.99 -3.95
N HIS A 85 13.45 4.08 -5.22
CA HIS A 85 12.62 4.51 -6.34
C HIS A 85 12.98 3.74 -7.62
N THR A 86 12.02 3.59 -8.55
CA THR A 86 12.24 2.95 -9.84
C THR A 86 12.83 3.92 -10.87
N VAL A 87 13.72 3.44 -11.75
CA VAL A 87 14.37 4.22 -12.81
C VAL A 87 14.47 3.42 -14.11
N SER A 88 14.75 4.10 -15.22
CA SER A 88 15.30 3.47 -16.42
C SER A 88 16.80 3.19 -16.30
N GLY A 89 17.30 2.28 -17.14
CA GLY A 89 18.73 2.07 -17.37
C GLY A 89 19.45 3.25 -18.03
N ASP A 90 18.72 4.13 -18.75
CA ASP A 90 19.23 5.42 -19.25
C ASP A 90 19.31 6.53 -18.18
N PHE A 91 18.84 6.26 -16.96
CA PHE A 91 18.80 7.21 -15.84
C PHE A 91 18.20 8.58 -16.16
N ASP A 92 17.14 8.67 -16.98
CA ASP A 92 16.40 9.95 -17.09
C ASP A 92 15.76 10.35 -15.75
N LEU A 93 16.39 11.29 -15.05
CA LEU A 93 15.92 11.84 -13.78
C LEU A 93 15.12 13.14 -13.95
N ASN A 94 14.70 13.52 -15.16
CA ASN A 94 14.10 14.84 -15.40
C ASN A 94 12.58 14.90 -15.19
N ASN A 95 11.95 13.81 -14.74
CA ASN A 95 10.50 13.69 -14.70
C ASN A 95 9.96 13.26 -13.32
N GLY A 96 8.81 13.84 -12.95
CA GLY A 96 8.05 13.43 -11.76
C GLY A 96 8.87 13.49 -10.46
N LEU A 97 8.72 12.46 -9.63
CA LEU A 97 9.43 12.35 -8.35
C LEU A 97 10.95 12.19 -8.54
N LEU A 98 11.42 11.63 -9.66
CA LEU A 98 12.86 11.50 -9.92
C LEU A 98 13.54 12.88 -10.06
N ARG A 99 12.85 13.86 -10.66
CA ARG A 99 13.36 15.25 -10.74
C ARG A 99 13.47 15.89 -9.37
N GLU A 100 12.47 15.70 -8.52
CA GLU A 100 12.51 16.22 -7.16
C GLU A 100 13.62 15.54 -6.34
N MET A 101 13.84 14.22 -6.54
CA MET A 101 14.95 13.50 -5.91
C MET A 101 16.31 13.98 -6.42
N SER A 102 16.49 14.19 -7.73
CA SER A 102 17.77 14.65 -8.29
C SER A 102 18.14 16.04 -7.79
N LEU A 103 17.16 16.93 -7.65
CA LEU A 103 17.37 18.27 -7.07
C LEU A 103 17.64 18.20 -5.55
N TYR A 104 16.90 17.37 -4.82
CA TYR A 104 17.05 17.28 -3.36
C TYR A 104 18.38 16.62 -2.95
N PHE A 105 18.88 15.67 -3.74
CA PHE A 105 20.11 14.93 -3.49
C PHE A 105 21.23 15.31 -4.47
N ALA A 106 21.24 16.55 -4.96
CA ALA A 106 22.17 17.04 -5.97
C ALA A 106 23.65 16.91 -5.57
N ASP A 107 23.95 16.92 -4.27
CA ASP A 107 25.32 16.78 -3.76
C ASP A 107 25.87 15.35 -3.84
N ILE A 108 25.01 14.34 -4.01
CA ILE A 108 25.40 12.92 -4.02
C ILE A 108 24.99 12.17 -5.29
N ILE A 109 24.05 12.73 -6.07
CA ILE A 109 23.67 12.18 -7.37
C ILE A 109 24.55 12.82 -8.44
N ASN A 110 25.42 12.01 -9.04
CA ASN A 110 26.17 12.37 -10.24
C ASN A 110 25.53 11.70 -11.46
N GLN A 111 24.89 12.51 -12.33
CA GLN A 111 24.18 12.03 -13.51
C GLN A 111 25.11 11.31 -14.49
N GLU A 112 26.28 11.87 -14.79
CA GLU A 112 27.25 11.27 -15.72
C GLU A 112 27.75 9.91 -15.21
N GLU A 113 27.97 9.81 -13.90
CA GLU A 113 28.38 8.55 -13.28
C GLU A 113 27.28 7.50 -13.42
N LEU A 114 26.02 7.86 -13.17
CA LEU A 114 24.89 6.94 -13.29
C LEU A 114 24.74 6.40 -14.71
N GLU A 115 24.75 7.28 -15.71
CA GLU A 115 24.66 6.91 -17.12
C GLU A 115 25.80 5.97 -17.56
N SER A 116 26.99 6.13 -16.98
CA SER A 116 28.15 5.29 -17.27
C SER A 116 28.05 3.86 -16.73
N ARG A 117 27.24 3.62 -15.68
CA ARG A 117 27.19 2.34 -14.94
C ARG A 117 26.55 1.19 -15.71
N LYS A 118 25.91 1.42 -16.87
CA LYS A 118 25.27 0.40 -17.74
C LYS A 118 24.58 -0.71 -16.95
N SER A 119 23.68 -0.31 -16.05
CA SER A 119 23.08 -1.23 -15.08
C SER A 119 22.03 -2.14 -15.73
N PRO A 120 22.11 -3.47 -15.56
CA PRO A 120 21.18 -4.39 -16.20
C PRO A 120 19.77 -4.28 -15.62
N LEU A 121 18.76 -4.66 -16.41
CA LEU A 121 17.39 -4.78 -15.92
C LEU A 121 17.32 -5.73 -14.72
N GLY A 122 16.51 -5.36 -13.73
CA GLY A 122 16.37 -6.11 -12.49
C GLY A 122 17.47 -5.87 -11.47
N SER A 123 18.42 -4.96 -11.75
CA SER A 123 19.45 -4.57 -10.79
C SER A 123 19.03 -3.37 -9.94
N ILE A 124 19.92 -3.03 -9.00
CA ILE A 124 19.84 -1.80 -8.21
C ILE A 124 21.11 -0.99 -8.38
N VAL A 125 20.98 0.32 -8.26
CA VAL A 125 22.11 1.23 -8.11
C VAL A 125 22.04 1.90 -6.73
N PRO A 126 22.85 1.45 -5.76
CA PRO A 126 22.94 2.09 -4.46
C PRO A 126 23.85 3.32 -4.54
N ILE A 127 23.38 4.44 -3.97
CA ILE A 127 24.15 5.67 -3.75
C ILE A 127 24.19 5.91 -2.24
N LYS A 128 25.39 6.15 -1.69
CA LYS A 128 25.56 6.36 -0.26
C LYS A 128 25.05 7.75 0.15
N ASN A 129 24.27 7.81 1.21
CA ASN A 129 23.75 9.05 1.80
C ASN A 129 23.93 9.01 3.33
N GLY A 130 25.11 9.42 3.81
CA GLY A 130 25.47 9.24 5.22
C GLY A 130 25.38 7.77 5.63
N ASP A 131 24.62 7.47 6.69
CA ASP A 131 24.37 6.09 7.14
C ASP A 131 23.30 5.35 6.32
N HIS A 132 22.64 6.05 5.41
CA HIS A 132 21.56 5.55 4.58
C HIS A 132 21.99 5.40 3.11
N PHE A 133 21.04 4.98 2.27
CA PHE A 133 21.25 4.81 0.84
C PHE A 133 20.07 5.35 0.04
N LEU A 134 20.35 5.84 -1.16
CA LEU A 134 19.35 5.94 -2.23
C LEU A 134 19.49 4.71 -3.12
N TYR A 135 18.37 4.03 -3.36
CA TYR A 135 18.30 2.85 -4.21
C TYR A 135 17.51 3.17 -5.47
N PHE A 136 18.19 3.12 -6.61
CA PHE A 136 17.54 3.18 -7.91
C PHE A 136 17.33 1.77 -8.45
N LEU A 137 16.07 1.36 -8.57
CA LEU A 137 15.67 0.05 -9.06
C LEU A 137 15.48 0.13 -10.58
N VAL A 138 16.33 -0.57 -11.34
CA VAL A 138 16.33 -0.52 -12.80
C VAL A 138 15.30 -1.52 -13.34
N ILE A 139 14.14 -1.04 -13.78
CA ILE A 139 13.01 -1.92 -14.17
C ILE A 139 12.61 -1.84 -15.64
N ARG A 140 13.25 -0.94 -16.39
CA ARG A 140 13.06 -0.72 -17.84
C ARG A 140 14.32 -0.12 -18.44
N GLU A 141 14.50 -0.24 -19.74
CA GLU A 141 15.73 0.18 -20.40
C GLU A 141 15.74 1.70 -20.59
N ASN A 142 14.70 2.24 -21.23
CA ASN A 142 14.61 3.66 -21.56
C ASN A 142 13.44 4.35 -20.86
N TRP A 143 13.52 5.68 -20.71
CA TRP A 143 12.51 6.53 -20.05
C TRP A 143 11.08 6.40 -20.60
N TRP A 144 10.95 6.11 -21.90
CA TRP A 144 9.67 5.95 -22.60
C TRP A 144 9.10 4.52 -22.53
N ASP A 145 9.87 3.55 -22.04
CA ASP A 145 9.41 2.17 -21.94
C ASP A 145 8.47 1.97 -20.75
N ARG A 146 7.64 0.93 -20.80
CA ARG A 146 6.87 0.50 -19.62
C ARG A 146 7.74 -0.38 -18.73
N GLY A 147 7.50 -0.33 -17.43
CA GLY A 147 8.09 -1.26 -16.48
C GLY A 147 7.54 -2.67 -16.67
N ALA A 148 8.27 -3.67 -16.16
CA ALA A 148 7.82 -5.06 -16.16
C ALA A 148 7.92 -5.70 -14.77
N TYR A 149 7.00 -6.62 -14.45
CA TYR A 149 6.97 -7.28 -13.14
C TYR A 149 8.21 -8.13 -12.85
N ARG A 150 8.81 -8.75 -13.87
CA ARG A 150 10.02 -9.56 -13.69
C ARG A 150 11.20 -8.73 -13.16
N PRO A 151 11.68 -7.67 -13.85
CA PRO A 151 12.77 -6.85 -13.33
C PRO A 151 12.37 -6.06 -12.07
N MET A 152 11.08 -5.75 -11.87
CA MET A 152 10.61 -5.20 -10.59
C MET A 152 10.88 -6.16 -9.42
N ARG A 153 10.60 -7.45 -9.56
CA ARG A 153 10.87 -8.44 -8.50
C ARG A 153 12.37 -8.68 -8.30
N GLU A 154 13.10 -8.84 -9.40
CA GLU A 154 14.57 -9.02 -9.36
C GLU A 154 15.24 -7.85 -8.63
N SER A 155 14.82 -6.61 -8.92
CA SER A 155 15.38 -5.41 -8.26
C SER A 155 14.97 -5.29 -6.79
N LEU A 156 13.77 -5.73 -6.40
CA LEU A 156 13.37 -5.81 -4.98
C LEU A 156 14.18 -6.87 -4.21
N GLU A 157 14.47 -8.01 -4.83
CA GLU A 157 15.33 -9.04 -4.24
C GLU A 157 16.77 -8.53 -4.05
N ALA A 158 17.31 -7.87 -5.09
CA ALA A 158 18.62 -7.22 -5.01
C ALA A 158 18.66 -6.13 -3.93
N LEU A 159 17.60 -5.32 -3.82
CA LEU A 159 17.43 -4.32 -2.77
C LEU A 159 17.51 -4.96 -1.38
N ARG A 160 16.75 -6.03 -1.14
CA ARG A 160 16.78 -6.75 0.15
C ARG A 160 18.17 -7.26 0.48
N VAL A 161 18.84 -7.93 -0.47
CA VAL A 161 20.18 -8.49 -0.26
C VAL A 161 21.17 -7.39 0.11
N HIS A 162 21.19 -6.30 -0.66
CA HIS A 162 22.09 -5.18 -0.37
C HIS A 162 21.76 -4.53 0.98
N ALA A 163 20.48 -4.32 1.29
CA ALA A 163 20.04 -3.72 2.55
C ALA A 163 20.49 -4.54 3.76
N LEU A 164 20.33 -5.87 3.71
CA LEU A 164 20.79 -6.77 4.78
C LEU A 164 22.31 -6.73 4.95
N ASN A 165 23.05 -6.83 3.85
CA ASN A 165 24.52 -6.79 3.88
C ASN A 165 25.08 -5.47 4.44
N ASN A 166 24.34 -4.38 4.31
CA ASN A 166 24.73 -3.05 4.78
C ASN A 166 23.99 -2.62 6.06
N ASN A 167 23.35 -3.55 6.77
CA ASN A 167 22.64 -3.31 8.03
C ASN A 167 21.56 -2.21 7.95
N VAL A 168 20.96 -2.00 6.79
CA VAL A 168 19.87 -1.03 6.61
C VAL A 168 18.65 -1.49 7.40
N LYS A 169 18.14 -0.62 8.26
CA LYS A 169 16.99 -0.94 9.14
C LYS A 169 15.66 -0.42 8.63
N THR A 170 15.68 0.69 7.89
CA THR A 170 14.47 1.38 7.44
C THR A 170 14.60 1.80 5.99
N ILE A 171 13.59 1.50 5.17
CA ILE A 171 13.52 1.91 3.77
C ILE A 171 12.19 2.62 3.52
N ALA A 172 12.25 3.86 3.04
CA ALA A 172 11.11 4.62 2.57
C ALA A 172 10.88 4.37 1.08
N ILE A 173 9.62 4.07 0.71
CA ILE A 173 9.23 3.81 -0.67
C ILE A 173 7.96 4.60 -1.03
N GLY A 174 7.94 5.09 -2.25
CA GLY A 174 6.74 5.66 -2.86
C GLY A 174 5.89 4.56 -3.49
N ARG A 175 5.01 4.96 -4.40
CA ARG A 175 4.30 4.03 -5.28
C ARG A 175 5.23 3.48 -6.38
N LEU A 176 6.14 2.58 -6.00
CA LEU A 176 7.10 1.95 -6.92
C LEU A 176 6.40 1.35 -8.14
N GLY A 177 7.02 1.49 -9.32
CA GLY A 177 6.53 0.88 -10.56
C GLY A 177 5.16 1.38 -11.02
N SER A 178 4.59 2.41 -10.39
CA SER A 178 3.30 2.98 -10.79
C SER A 178 3.47 4.09 -11.83
N GLN A 179 2.35 4.65 -12.30
CA GLN A 179 2.30 5.83 -13.17
C GLN A 179 3.00 5.58 -14.53
N ASN A 180 4.20 6.13 -14.72
CA ASN A 180 4.98 6.02 -15.96
C ASN A 180 5.32 4.55 -16.26
N ASP A 181 5.64 3.78 -15.22
CA ASP A 181 6.00 2.38 -15.36
C ASP A 181 4.79 1.46 -15.62
N GLY A 182 3.58 1.90 -15.24
CA GLY A 182 2.31 1.22 -15.58
C GLY A 182 2.00 -0.06 -14.79
N LEU A 183 2.76 -0.40 -13.75
CA LEU A 183 2.52 -1.59 -12.93
C LEU A 183 1.46 -1.32 -11.85
N ASP A 184 0.74 -2.37 -11.46
CA ASP A 184 -0.19 -2.32 -10.33
C ASP A 184 0.56 -2.37 -9.00
N PHE A 185 0.52 -1.26 -8.25
CA PHE A 185 1.09 -1.17 -6.92
C PHE A 185 0.53 -2.20 -5.93
N GLY A 186 -0.74 -2.61 -6.07
CA GLY A 186 -1.33 -3.65 -5.22
C GLY A 186 -0.66 -5.01 -5.40
N VAL A 187 -0.20 -5.32 -6.62
CA VAL A 187 0.62 -6.52 -6.90
C VAL A 187 2.02 -6.34 -6.32
N ILE A 188 2.63 -5.17 -6.52
CA ILE A 188 3.97 -4.86 -6.00
C ILE A 188 4.01 -4.94 -4.46
N ILE A 189 2.98 -4.45 -3.77
CA ILE A 189 2.91 -4.55 -2.29
C ILE A 189 2.89 -6.02 -1.82
N LYS A 190 2.23 -6.92 -2.56
CA LYS A 190 2.26 -8.36 -2.24
C LYS A 190 3.66 -8.93 -2.44
N ASP A 191 4.33 -8.54 -3.54
CA ASP A 191 5.71 -8.96 -3.81
C ASP A 191 6.67 -8.41 -2.74
N ILE A 192 6.52 -7.15 -2.32
CA ILE A 192 7.29 -6.52 -1.25
C ILE A 192 7.11 -7.28 0.07
N LYS A 193 5.86 -7.55 0.48
CA LYS A 193 5.57 -8.31 1.71
C LYS A 193 6.24 -9.69 1.69
N LYS A 194 6.19 -10.38 0.55
CA LYS A 194 6.82 -11.69 0.38
C LYS A 194 8.35 -11.61 0.42
N ILE A 195 8.94 -10.66 -0.28
CA ILE A 195 10.40 -10.52 -0.40
C ILE A 195 11.00 -10.06 0.93
N PHE A 196 10.43 -9.03 1.56
CA PHE A 196 10.94 -8.46 2.82
C PHE A 196 10.50 -9.22 4.08
N TYR A 197 9.80 -10.35 3.90
CA TYR A 197 9.47 -11.23 5.01
C TYR A 197 10.70 -11.64 5.82
N ASP A 198 10.56 -11.63 7.14
CA ASP A 198 11.59 -12.02 8.12
C ASP A 198 12.95 -11.31 7.94
N SER A 199 12.95 -10.13 7.30
CA SER A 199 14.18 -9.36 7.09
C SER A 199 14.54 -8.47 8.29
N GLY A 200 13.59 -8.20 9.18
CA GLY A 200 13.73 -7.19 10.24
C GLY A 200 13.80 -5.74 9.71
N ILE A 201 13.65 -5.52 8.40
CA ILE A 201 13.64 -4.19 7.78
C ILE A 201 12.24 -3.58 7.91
N THR A 202 12.19 -2.35 8.38
CA THR A 202 10.96 -1.55 8.44
C THR A 202 10.76 -0.81 7.12
N LEU A 203 9.56 -0.90 6.54
CA LEU A 203 9.20 -0.21 5.31
C LEU A 203 8.27 0.96 5.60
N ILE A 204 8.64 2.17 5.18
CA ILE A 204 7.78 3.35 5.23
C ILE A 204 7.16 3.52 3.85
N ILE A 205 5.84 3.46 3.74
CA ILE A 205 5.15 3.46 2.45
C ILE A 205 4.30 4.72 2.31
N TYR A 206 4.45 5.41 1.17
CA TYR A 206 3.60 6.53 0.75
C TYR A 206 2.69 6.07 -0.40
N PRO A 207 1.46 5.60 -0.12
CA PRO A 207 0.60 4.98 -1.14
C PRO A 207 -0.24 5.98 -1.93
N ARG A 208 -0.22 7.27 -1.60
CA ARG A 208 -1.10 8.27 -2.26
C ARG A 208 -0.69 8.48 -3.72
N ARG A 209 -1.67 8.50 -4.62
CA ARG A 209 -1.50 9.01 -5.99
C ARG A 209 -1.44 10.54 -5.88
N THR A 210 -0.29 11.14 -6.22
CA THR A 210 -0.21 12.59 -6.46
C THR A 210 -1.03 12.97 -7.67
#